data_AF-A0A6I6H5L1-F1
#
_entry.id   AF-A0A6I6H5L1-F1
#
_cell.length_a   1.000
_cell.length_b   1.000
_cell.length_c   1.000
_cell.angle_alpha   90.00
_cell.angle_beta   90.00
_cell.angle_gamma   90.00
#
_symmetry.space_group_name_H-M   'P 1'
#
loop_
_entity.id
_entity.type
_entity.pdbx_description
1 polymer ?
#
loop_
_entity_poly.entity_id
_entity_poly.type
_entity_poly.pdbx_seq_one_letter_code
_entity_poly.pdbx_strand_id
1 'polypeptide(L)'
;MARKNRKSQSIAASAARGMAPARAADTHTAGPRVLEVPAHVLKALAGEGPLEGVPDLAATRLLLGGLVAIFALLALSLGAAVLLQDDWSNLHGNEGIVALAVLALVAGLGGGLWYLLRQFAQVGQGSIRIDAEGMRWGDPASPQAVAWREVCRGRAGLQDVKTEFTSSDAIVKRLVFQRAAGGGETIDVKLPLALTMDAPRVVRFRNRAALLRALLLRLATQPRPRLRFAAEVFIDAGIDPQTWEPMLAPRRWMWLSSLAALLPVLAVFLFWPLGEHVGWMIAALVLAMVAGAGAMGWFMDQRYPGLQGVFEFETPSGPMP
;
A
#
# COMPACT_ATOMS: atom_id res chain seq x y z
N MET A 1 -34.67 -72.25 12.77
CA MET A 1 -33.47 -73.09 13.03
C MET A 1 -32.24 -72.20 13.07
N ALA A 2 -31.36 -72.47 14.04
CA ALA A 2 -29.94 -72.09 14.17
C ALA A 2 -29.50 -70.61 14.28
N ARG A 3 -29.25 -70.21 15.53
CA ARG A 3 -28.26 -69.21 16.02
C ARG A 3 -26.81 -69.58 15.63
N LYS A 4 -25.97 -68.57 15.38
CA LYS A 4 -24.55 -68.35 15.79
C LYS A 4 -23.99 -67.21 14.89
N ASN A 5 -23.25 -66.19 15.31
CA ASN A 5 -22.44 -65.98 16.51
C ASN A 5 -22.20 -64.47 16.70
N ARG A 6 -22.20 -64.05 17.97
CA ARG A 6 -21.87 -62.71 18.49
C ARG A 6 -20.49 -62.82 19.15
N LYS A 7 -19.70 -61.72 19.14
CA LYS A 7 -18.31 -61.50 19.63
C LYS A 7 -17.34 -61.50 18.44
N SER A 8 -16.71 -60.39 18.07
CA SER A 8 -15.91 -59.54 18.95
C SER A 8 -16.15 -58.04 18.74
N GLN A 9 -16.63 -57.39 19.79
CA GLN A 9 -16.37 -55.97 20.07
C GLN A 9 -14.92 -55.79 20.50
N SER A 10 -14.48 -54.53 20.53
CA SER A 10 -13.34 -54.04 21.32
C SER A 10 -11.94 -54.30 20.73
N ILE A 11 -11.52 -53.43 19.81
CA ILE A 11 -10.30 -52.60 19.86
C ILE A 11 -10.48 -51.58 18.72
N ALA A 12 -10.86 -50.34 19.06
CA ALA A 12 -10.75 -49.11 18.25
C ALA A 12 -11.57 -47.94 18.84
N ALA A 13 -12.27 -48.13 19.96
CA ALA A 13 -12.92 -47.05 20.72
C ALA A 13 -11.93 -46.28 21.63
N SER A 14 -10.64 -46.24 21.27
CA SER A 14 -9.59 -45.58 22.07
C SER A 14 -8.49 -44.97 21.19
N ALA A 15 -8.88 -44.23 20.14
CA ALA A 15 -7.95 -43.37 19.38
C ALA A 15 -8.60 -42.05 18.90
N ALA A 16 -9.79 -41.70 19.43
CA ALA A 16 -10.53 -40.48 19.09
C ALA A 16 -10.78 -39.57 20.31
N ARG A 17 -9.84 -39.58 21.27
CA ARG A 17 -9.79 -38.67 22.42
C ARG A 17 -8.32 -38.28 22.63
N GLY A 18 -7.88 -37.32 21.84
CA GLY A 18 -6.48 -36.89 21.81
C GLY A 18 -6.15 -35.95 20.65
N MET A 19 -7.13 -35.18 20.17
CA MET A 19 -6.88 -34.01 19.35
C MET A 19 -7.74 -32.91 19.96
N ALA A 20 -7.21 -32.36 21.05
CA ALA A 20 -7.63 -31.06 21.50
C ALA A 20 -7.58 -30.11 20.28
N PRO A 21 -8.60 -29.27 20.05
CA PRO A 21 -8.38 -28.08 19.24
C PRO A 21 -7.32 -27.26 19.99
N ALA A 22 -6.07 -27.39 19.58
CA ALA A 22 -5.00 -26.53 20.03
C ALA A 22 -5.33 -25.13 19.50
N ARG A 23 -5.77 -24.26 20.42
CA ARG A 23 -6.01 -22.83 20.23
C ARG A 23 -7.04 -22.53 19.14
N ALA A 24 -8.34 -22.57 19.44
CA ALA A 24 -8.99 -21.33 19.91
C ALA A 24 -7.97 -20.32 20.44
N ALA A 25 -7.27 -19.65 19.52
CA ALA A 25 -6.47 -18.51 19.87
C ALA A 25 -7.46 -17.51 20.44
N ASP A 26 -7.34 -17.32 21.76
CA ASP A 26 -7.85 -16.17 22.46
C ASP A 26 -7.70 -14.97 21.53
N THR A 27 -8.79 -14.53 20.92
CA THR A 27 -8.98 -13.14 20.57
C THR A 27 -9.03 -12.41 21.90
N HIS A 28 -7.86 -12.32 22.52
CA HIS A 28 -7.58 -11.45 23.61
C HIS A 28 -8.09 -10.09 23.14
N THR A 29 -9.10 -9.59 23.84
CA THR A 29 -9.16 -8.22 24.31
C THR A 29 -7.84 -7.85 25.03
N ALA A 30 -6.71 -8.03 24.35
CA ALA A 30 -5.42 -7.55 24.77
C ALA A 30 -5.53 -6.04 24.65
N GLY A 31 -5.47 -5.37 25.79
CA GLY A 31 -5.32 -3.92 25.82
C GLY A 31 -4.16 -3.48 24.91
N PRO A 32 -4.17 -2.21 24.48
CA PRO A 32 -3.11 -1.70 23.62
C PRO A 32 -1.74 -2.00 24.25
N ARG A 33 -0.83 -2.57 23.46
CA ARG A 33 0.54 -2.83 23.90
C ARG A 33 1.26 -1.50 23.96
N VAL A 34 1.62 -1.11 25.18
CA VAL A 34 2.33 0.13 25.40
C VAL A 34 3.83 -0.09 25.22
N LEU A 35 4.45 0.67 24.33
CA LEU A 35 5.88 0.63 24.04
C LEU A 35 6.53 1.96 24.40
N GLU A 36 7.76 1.93 24.91
CA GLU A 36 8.53 3.16 25.13
C GLU A 36 9.23 3.59 23.84
N VAL A 37 9.19 4.89 23.53
CA VAL A 37 10.01 5.45 22.45
C VAL A 37 11.44 5.59 22.95
N PRO A 38 12.45 4.98 22.29
CA PRO A 38 13.82 5.03 22.79
C PRO A 38 14.36 6.46 22.86
N ALA A 39 15.02 6.82 23.96
CA ALA A 39 15.49 8.19 24.20
C ALA A 39 16.44 8.73 23.12
N HIS A 40 17.25 7.87 22.50
CA HIS A 40 18.14 8.27 21.41
C HIS A 40 17.37 8.69 20.15
N VAL A 41 16.20 8.08 19.89
CA VAL A 41 15.31 8.44 18.77
C VAL A 41 14.65 9.78 19.03
N LEU A 42 14.22 10.04 20.27
CA LEU A 42 13.66 11.32 20.67
C LEU A 42 14.69 12.45 20.56
N LYS A 43 15.93 12.21 20.99
CA LYS A 43 17.04 13.16 20.83
C LYS A 43 17.32 13.45 19.36
N ALA A 44 17.34 12.43 18.50
CA ALA A 44 17.50 12.62 17.06
C ALA A 44 16.35 13.46 16.49
N LEU A 45 15.10 13.15 16.82
CA LEU A 45 13.93 13.90 16.36
C LEU A 45 13.92 15.37 16.84
N ALA A 46 14.43 15.64 18.04
CA ALA A 46 14.54 16.99 18.59
C ALA A 46 15.69 17.80 17.96
N GLY A 47 16.80 17.14 17.61
CA GLY A 47 17.95 17.75 16.95
C GLY A 47 17.80 17.89 15.44
N GLU A 48 16.90 17.13 14.82
CA GLU A 48 16.56 17.24 13.41
C GLU A 48 15.72 18.51 13.16
N GLY A 49 16.26 19.41 12.34
CA GLY A 49 15.52 20.57 11.83
C GLY A 49 14.31 20.16 10.96
N PRO A 50 13.64 21.11 10.30
CA PRO A 50 12.50 20.79 9.44
C PRO A 50 12.91 19.78 8.36
N LEU A 51 12.21 18.65 8.30
CA LEU A 51 12.47 17.59 7.34
C LEU A 51 11.64 17.82 6.09
N GLU A 52 12.32 18.15 4.99
CA GLU A 52 11.69 18.40 3.69
C GLU A 52 11.83 17.20 2.76
N GLY A 53 10.80 16.91 1.99
CA GLY A 53 10.85 15.85 1.00
C GLY A 53 11.73 16.21 -0.18
N VAL A 54 12.68 15.34 -0.49
CA VAL A 54 13.60 15.49 -1.62
C VAL A 54 13.05 14.71 -2.81
N PRO A 55 12.41 15.36 -3.80
CA PRO A 55 11.81 14.67 -4.94
C PRO A 55 12.90 14.03 -5.79
N ASP A 56 12.66 12.78 -6.24
CA ASP A 56 13.53 12.15 -7.22
C ASP A 56 13.18 12.64 -8.63
N LEU A 57 13.81 13.75 -9.01
CA LEU A 57 13.61 14.37 -10.31
C LEU A 57 14.04 13.45 -11.45
N ALA A 58 15.10 12.65 -11.28
CA ALA A 58 15.60 11.77 -12.33
C ALA A 58 14.57 10.66 -12.64
N ALA A 59 14.09 9.96 -11.61
CA ALA A 59 13.08 8.93 -11.79
C ALA A 59 11.76 9.50 -12.32
N THR A 60 11.34 10.67 -11.82
CA THR A 60 10.09 11.33 -12.23
C THR A 60 10.16 11.77 -13.70
N ARG A 61 11.26 12.42 -14.11
CA ARG A 61 11.49 12.83 -15.50
C ARG A 61 11.62 11.65 -16.44
N LEU A 62 12.28 10.56 -16.02
CA LEU A 62 12.42 9.37 -16.86
C LEU A 62 11.07 8.69 -17.09
N LEU A 63 10.22 8.60 -16.07
CA LEU A 63 8.87 8.05 -16.21
C LEU A 63 8.01 8.90 -17.16
N LEU A 64 7.91 10.20 -16.90
CA LEU A 64 7.12 11.12 -17.73
C LEU A 64 7.67 11.23 -19.15
N GLY A 65 8.99 11.36 -19.31
CA GLY A 65 9.66 11.41 -20.60
C GLY A 65 9.44 10.10 -21.38
N GLY A 66 9.49 8.95 -20.71
CA GLY A 66 9.14 7.66 -21.28
C GLY A 66 7.68 7.59 -21.76
N LEU A 67 6.73 8.09 -20.96
CA LEU A 67 5.33 8.19 -21.38
C LEU A 67 5.15 9.12 -22.58
N VAL A 68 5.79 10.28 -22.59
CA VAL A 68 5.80 11.22 -23.73
C VAL A 68 6.33 10.53 -24.98
N ALA A 69 7.45 9.80 -24.88
CA ALA A 69 8.03 9.08 -26.00
C ALA A 69 7.11 7.97 -26.53
N ILE A 70 6.44 7.21 -25.64
CA ILE A 70 5.46 6.20 -26.03
C ILE A 70 4.28 6.84 -26.78
N PHE A 71 3.72 7.93 -26.27
CA PHE A 71 2.61 8.64 -26.92
C PHE A 71 3.03 9.20 -28.29
N ALA A 72 4.24 9.78 -28.38
CA ALA A 72 4.78 10.26 -29.64
C ALA A 72 5.01 9.13 -30.65
N LEU A 73 5.55 7.98 -30.20
CA LEU A 73 5.76 6.82 -31.06
C LEU A 73 4.43 6.24 -31.56
N LEU A 74 3.42 6.15 -30.69
CA LEU A 74 2.07 5.73 -31.08
C LEU A 74 1.48 6.67 -32.13
N ALA A 75 1.58 7.99 -31.91
CA ALA A 75 1.11 8.99 -32.87
C ALA A 75 1.84 8.88 -34.23
N LEU A 76 3.17 8.70 -34.23
CA LEU A 76 3.96 8.51 -35.44
C LEU A 76 3.58 7.20 -36.15
N SER A 77 3.42 6.09 -35.42
CA SER A 77 3.04 4.80 -35.98
C SER A 77 1.65 4.84 -36.63
N LEU A 78 0.70 5.56 -36.01
CA LEU A 78 -0.62 5.78 -36.55
C LEU A 78 -0.57 6.66 -37.80
N GLY A 79 0.20 7.76 -37.77
CA GLY A 79 0.38 8.63 -38.93
C GLY A 79 1.00 7.88 -40.11
N ALA A 80 2.00 7.05 -39.85
CA ALA A 80 2.60 6.18 -40.86
C ALA A 80 1.61 5.14 -41.40
N ALA A 81 0.81 4.50 -40.54
CA ALA A 81 -0.22 3.56 -40.95
C ALA A 81 -1.27 4.22 -41.87
N VAL A 82 -1.71 5.43 -41.54
CA VAL A 82 -2.65 6.21 -42.37
C VAL A 82 -2.04 6.55 -43.73
N LEU A 83 -0.76 6.95 -43.77
CA LEU A 83 -0.08 7.33 -45.02
C LEU A 83 0.27 6.16 -45.94
N LEU A 84 0.46 4.95 -45.37
CA LEU A 84 0.88 3.75 -46.10
C LEU A 84 -0.29 2.88 -46.56
N GLN A 85 -1.53 3.24 -46.22
CA GLN A 85 -2.70 2.44 -46.53
C GLN A 85 -3.33 2.93 -47.84
N ASP A 86 -2.99 2.27 -48.95
CA ASP A 86 -3.43 2.62 -50.31
C ASP A 86 -4.89 2.23 -50.62
N ASP A 87 -5.51 1.35 -49.83
CA ASP A 87 -6.87 0.84 -50.05
C ASP A 87 -7.89 1.39 -49.03
N TRP A 88 -8.23 2.67 -49.16
CA TRP A 88 -9.42 3.25 -48.53
C TRP A 88 -10.72 2.83 -49.25
N SER A 89 -10.59 2.14 -50.37
CA SER A 89 -11.67 1.66 -51.24
C SER A 89 -12.63 0.68 -50.56
N ASN A 90 -12.23 -0.02 -49.48
CA ASN A 90 -13.08 -0.96 -48.73
C ASN A 90 -13.95 -0.32 -47.63
N LEU A 91 -13.87 1.01 -47.44
CA LEU A 91 -14.57 1.74 -46.37
C LEU A 91 -15.88 2.43 -46.80
N HIS A 92 -16.28 2.25 -48.07
CA HIS A 92 -17.49 2.84 -48.62
C HIS A 92 -18.73 2.45 -47.80
N GLY A 93 -19.28 3.44 -47.08
CA GLY A 93 -20.45 3.30 -46.19
C GLY A 93 -20.21 3.72 -44.74
N ASN A 94 -18.97 3.71 -44.25
CA ASN A 94 -18.61 4.04 -42.86
C ASN A 94 -17.49 5.10 -42.73
N GLU A 95 -17.17 5.81 -43.81
CA GLU A 95 -16.11 6.82 -43.86
C GLU A 95 -16.21 7.88 -42.76
N GLY A 96 -17.44 8.33 -42.46
CA GLY A 96 -17.68 9.30 -41.38
C GLY A 96 -17.34 8.76 -39.99
N ILE A 97 -17.60 7.47 -39.73
CA ILE A 97 -17.30 6.82 -38.44
C ILE A 97 -15.79 6.64 -38.29
N VAL A 98 -15.10 6.24 -39.36
CA VAL A 98 -13.65 6.05 -39.34
C VAL A 98 -12.93 7.39 -39.26
N ALA A 99 -13.35 8.41 -40.01
CA ALA A 99 -12.80 9.76 -39.88
C ALA A 99 -12.99 10.32 -38.46
N LEU A 100 -14.16 10.10 -37.86
CA LEU A 100 -14.44 10.53 -36.48
C LEU A 100 -13.61 9.75 -35.45
N ALA A 101 -13.40 8.44 -35.65
CA ALA A 101 -12.52 7.63 -34.81
C ALA A 101 -11.05 8.09 -34.90
N VAL A 102 -10.56 8.39 -36.11
CA VAL A 102 -9.21 8.93 -36.33
C VAL A 102 -9.07 10.31 -35.68
N LEU A 103 -10.04 11.20 -35.87
CA LEU A 103 -10.04 12.52 -35.22
C LEU A 103 -10.07 12.42 -33.69
N ALA A 104 -10.90 11.54 -33.13
CA ALA A 104 -10.96 11.30 -31.70
C ALA A 104 -9.62 10.75 -31.16
N LEU A 105 -8.96 9.88 -31.92
CA LEU A 105 -7.69 9.29 -31.53
C LEU A 105 -6.53 10.29 -31.64
N VAL A 106 -6.49 11.12 -32.69
CA VAL A 106 -5.54 12.22 -32.83
C VAL A 106 -5.75 13.28 -31.74
N ALA A 107 -7.00 13.67 -31.47
CA ALA A 107 -7.31 14.61 -30.39
C ALA A 107 -6.93 14.04 -29.02
N GLY A 108 -7.18 12.75 -28.78
CA GLY A 108 -6.81 12.06 -27.55
C GLY A 108 -5.30 11.96 -27.36
N LEU A 109 -4.55 11.56 -28.39
CA LEU A 109 -3.08 11.48 -28.35
C LEU A 109 -2.45 12.86 -28.23
N GLY A 110 -2.90 13.83 -29.02
CA GLY A 110 -2.41 15.21 -28.98
C GLY A 110 -2.71 15.90 -27.65
N GLY A 111 -3.94 15.74 -27.13
CA GLY A 111 -4.35 16.24 -25.82
C GLY A 111 -3.58 15.58 -24.67
N GLY A 112 -3.39 14.26 -24.72
CA GLY A 112 -2.58 13.51 -23.76
C GLY A 112 -1.11 13.94 -23.76
N LEU A 113 -0.51 14.09 -24.94
CA LEU A 113 0.86 14.57 -25.11
C LEU A 113 1.03 16.00 -24.57
N TRP A 114 0.11 16.91 -24.93
CA TRP A 114 0.09 18.28 -24.41
C TRP A 114 -0.01 18.32 -22.88
N TYR A 115 -0.91 17.51 -22.31
CA TYR A 115 -1.07 17.38 -20.87
C TYR A 115 0.23 16.88 -20.21
N LEU A 116 0.86 15.83 -20.73
CA LEU A 116 2.11 15.29 -20.20
C LEU A 116 3.26 16.31 -20.28
N LEU A 117 3.37 17.06 -21.38
CA LEU A 117 4.37 18.13 -21.52
C LEU A 117 4.16 19.24 -20.47
N ARG A 118 2.91 19.62 -20.22
CA ARG A 118 2.58 20.58 -19.15
C ARG A 118 2.95 20.04 -17.77
N GLN A 119 2.71 18.76 -17.49
CA GLN A 119 3.11 18.12 -16.24
C GLN A 119 4.63 18.02 -16.10
N PHE A 120 5.35 17.76 -17.20
CA PHE A 120 6.82 17.68 -17.21
C PHE A 120 7.47 18.98 -16.72
N ALA A 121 6.90 20.14 -17.07
CA ALA A 121 7.34 21.45 -16.58
C ALA A 121 7.10 21.66 -15.07
N GLN A 122 6.18 20.91 -14.47
CA GLN A 122 5.81 20.99 -13.05
C GLN A 122 6.52 19.94 -12.17
N VAL A 123 7.43 19.14 -12.75
CA VAL A 123 8.14 18.10 -12.02
C VAL A 123 8.97 18.69 -10.87
N GLY A 124 8.80 18.12 -9.68
CA GLY A 124 9.50 18.53 -8.47
C GLY A 124 8.76 19.58 -7.64
N GLN A 125 7.60 20.08 -8.08
CA GLN A 125 6.82 21.07 -7.34
C GLN A 125 6.03 20.48 -6.17
N GLY A 126 5.92 19.15 -6.06
CA GLY A 126 5.27 18.50 -4.92
C GLY A 126 6.12 18.64 -3.66
N SER A 127 5.58 19.27 -2.63
CA SER A 127 6.28 19.49 -1.37
C SER A 127 5.66 18.68 -0.23
N ILE A 128 6.51 18.15 0.64
CA ILE A 128 6.14 17.66 1.96
C ILE A 128 7.17 18.18 2.95
N ARG A 129 6.71 18.74 4.05
CA ARG A 129 7.55 19.26 5.12
C ARG A 129 6.98 18.85 6.46
N ILE A 130 7.83 18.28 7.30
CA ILE A 130 7.51 17.84 8.65
C ILE A 130 8.43 18.60 9.60
N ASP A 131 7.86 19.32 10.56
CA ASP A 131 8.61 20.06 11.56
C ASP A 131 8.07 19.78 12.97
N ALA A 132 8.49 20.58 13.95
CA ALA A 132 8.06 20.42 15.34
C ALA A 132 6.64 20.95 15.61
N GLU A 133 6.06 21.76 14.73
CA GLU A 133 4.73 22.35 14.89
C GLU A 133 3.67 21.56 14.15
N GLY A 134 4.02 21.00 12.99
CA GLY A 134 3.09 20.28 12.14
C GLY A 134 3.72 19.65 10.92
N MET A 135 2.84 19.33 9.97
CA MET A 135 3.20 18.87 8.64
C MET A 135 2.42 19.65 7.59
N ARG A 136 3.10 19.96 6.49
CA ARG A 136 2.54 20.62 5.31
C ARG A 136 2.81 19.76 4.08
N TRP A 137 1.83 19.65 3.19
CA TRP A 137 1.95 18.86 1.97
C TRP A 137 1.04 19.36 0.86
N GLY A 138 1.30 18.90 -0.37
CA GLY A 138 0.47 19.19 -1.55
C GLY A 138 1.06 20.29 -2.43
N ASP A 139 0.19 20.97 -3.17
CA ASP A 139 0.57 22.05 -4.08
C ASP A 139 1.10 23.26 -3.30
N PRO A 140 2.28 23.81 -3.64
CA PRO A 140 2.77 25.06 -3.05
C PRO A 140 1.79 26.23 -3.12
N ALA A 141 0.92 26.27 -4.14
CA ALA A 141 -0.11 27.30 -4.29
C ALA A 141 -1.32 27.11 -3.36
N SER A 142 -1.57 25.89 -2.89
CA SER A 142 -2.67 25.56 -1.98
C SER A 142 -2.24 24.46 -0.99
N PRO A 143 -1.28 24.76 -0.09
CA PRO A 143 -0.72 23.75 0.78
C PRO A 143 -1.75 23.28 1.80
N GLN A 144 -1.86 21.97 1.95
CA GLN A 144 -2.56 21.36 3.07
C GLN A 144 -1.64 21.34 4.28
N ALA A 145 -2.19 21.58 5.46
CA ALA A 145 -1.42 21.62 6.70
C ALA A 145 -2.21 20.98 7.85
N VAL A 146 -1.47 20.36 8.76
CA VAL A 146 -1.94 19.84 10.03
C VAL A 146 -0.95 20.24 11.10
N ALA A 147 -1.42 20.91 12.15
CA ALA A 147 -0.63 21.13 13.34
C ALA A 147 -0.67 19.89 14.24
N TRP A 148 0.45 19.54 14.87
CA TRP A 148 0.50 18.37 15.74
C TRP A 148 -0.48 18.46 16.91
N ARG A 149 -0.64 19.65 17.48
CA ARG A 149 -1.62 19.93 18.53
C ARG A 149 -3.08 19.67 18.14
N GLU A 150 -3.39 19.66 16.85
CA GLU A 150 -4.74 19.38 16.34
C GLU A 150 -4.98 17.88 16.18
N VAL A 151 -3.91 17.07 16.12
CA VAL A 151 -4.04 15.62 16.04
C VAL A 151 -4.63 15.13 17.35
N CYS A 152 -5.69 14.33 17.26
CA CYS A 152 -6.42 13.89 18.44
C CYS A 152 -6.79 12.42 18.36
N ARG A 153 -7.03 11.84 19.53
CA ARG A 153 -7.58 10.49 19.67
C ARG A 153 -9.03 10.48 19.23
N GLY A 154 -9.41 9.48 18.44
CA GLY A 154 -10.78 9.30 18.01
C GLY A 154 -11.69 8.93 19.17
N ARG A 155 -12.87 9.57 19.21
CA ARG A 155 -13.89 9.30 20.22
C ARG A 155 -14.49 7.89 20.07
N ALA A 156 -14.52 7.38 18.84
CA ALA A 156 -15.03 6.07 18.49
C ALA A 156 -14.00 5.31 17.65
N GLY A 157 -13.85 4.01 17.91
CA GLY A 157 -12.92 3.13 17.18
C GLY A 157 -11.85 2.51 18.08
N LEU A 158 -11.27 1.40 17.61
CA LEU A 158 -10.21 0.66 18.30
C LEU A 158 -8.81 1.23 18.04
N GLN A 159 -8.65 1.97 16.95
CA GLN A 159 -7.38 2.50 16.44
C GLN A 159 -7.57 3.93 15.97
N ASP A 160 -6.60 4.80 16.26
CA ASP A 160 -6.58 6.22 15.87
C ASP A 160 -5.69 6.47 14.65
N VAL A 161 -4.67 5.62 14.46
CA VAL A 161 -3.76 5.66 13.31
C VAL A 161 -3.79 4.28 12.65
N LYS A 162 -4.24 4.23 11.39
CA LYS A 162 -4.43 2.98 10.64
C LYS A 162 -4.05 3.15 9.17
N THR A 163 -3.93 2.03 8.45
CA THR A 163 -3.78 2.03 7.00
C THR A 163 -5.03 1.48 6.32
N GLU A 164 -5.52 2.19 5.32
CA GLU A 164 -6.73 1.82 4.57
C GLU A 164 -6.43 1.79 3.07
N PHE A 165 -7.07 0.86 2.35
CA PHE A 165 -7.13 0.91 0.89
C PHE A 165 -8.33 1.76 0.49
N THR A 166 -8.11 2.80 -0.31
CA THR A 166 -9.21 3.52 -0.94
C THR A 166 -9.60 2.77 -2.21
N SER A 167 -10.85 2.32 -2.33
CA SER A 167 -11.32 1.56 -3.51
C SER A 167 -11.78 2.44 -4.67
N SER A 168 -12.02 3.73 -4.45
CA SER A 168 -12.76 4.57 -5.39
C SER A 168 -11.93 5.24 -6.50
N ASP A 169 -10.62 5.41 -6.33
CA ASP A 169 -9.82 6.26 -7.24
C ASP A 169 -8.47 5.64 -7.65
N ALA A 170 -7.83 4.87 -6.76
CA ALA A 170 -6.63 4.09 -7.05
C ALA A 170 -6.38 3.10 -5.90
N ILE A 171 -5.81 1.92 -6.19
CA ILE A 171 -5.35 0.95 -5.16
C ILE A 171 -4.08 1.52 -4.48
N VAL A 172 -4.27 2.59 -3.72
CA VAL A 172 -3.22 3.26 -2.94
C VAL A 172 -3.55 3.08 -1.47
N LYS A 173 -2.63 2.46 -0.76
CA LYS A 173 -2.71 2.33 0.70
C LYS A 173 -2.45 3.70 1.32
N ARG A 174 -3.40 4.20 2.11
CA ARG A 174 -3.36 5.51 2.77
C ARG A 174 -3.18 5.32 4.27
N LEU A 175 -2.32 6.13 4.88
CA LEU A 175 -2.27 6.36 6.32
C LEU A 175 -3.43 7.29 6.69
N VAL A 176 -4.22 6.89 7.68
CA VAL A 176 -5.37 7.64 8.17
C VAL A 176 -5.19 7.92 9.65
N PHE A 177 -5.35 9.18 10.03
CA PHE A 177 -5.41 9.62 11.43
C PHE A 177 -6.35 10.81 11.57
N GLN A 178 -6.70 11.18 12.80
CA GLN A 178 -7.73 12.18 13.06
C GLN A 178 -7.14 13.51 13.54
N ARG A 179 -7.78 14.60 13.10
CA ARG A 179 -7.55 15.94 13.63
C ARG A 179 -8.84 16.53 14.17
N ALA A 180 -8.74 17.33 15.22
CA ALA A 180 -9.84 18.12 15.72
C ALA A 180 -10.14 19.25 14.71
N ALA A 181 -11.40 19.31 14.28
CA ALA A 181 -11.95 20.47 13.63
C ALA A 181 -12.59 21.39 14.69
N GLY A 182 -12.70 22.68 14.37
CA GLY A 182 -13.40 23.63 15.23
C GLY A 182 -14.80 23.12 15.60
N GLY A 183 -15.24 23.40 16.82
CA GLY A 183 -16.57 22.95 17.30
C GLY A 183 -16.65 21.51 17.81
N GLY A 184 -15.51 20.81 17.93
CA GLY A 184 -15.46 19.47 18.54
C GLY A 184 -15.77 18.31 17.59
N GLU A 185 -15.88 18.60 16.30
CA GLU A 185 -15.90 17.61 15.22
C GLU A 185 -14.48 17.09 14.97
N THR A 186 -14.35 15.86 14.45
CA THR A 186 -13.05 15.26 14.08
C THR A 186 -13.04 14.96 12.60
N ILE A 187 -11.98 15.37 11.90
CA ILE A 187 -11.79 15.13 10.48
C ILE A 187 -10.67 14.11 10.27
N ASP A 188 -10.91 13.13 9.41
CA ASP A 188 -9.89 12.18 8.99
C ASP A 188 -8.90 12.85 8.02
N VAL A 189 -7.62 12.81 8.38
CA VAL A 189 -6.50 13.14 7.51
C VAL A 189 -6.04 11.86 6.82
N LYS A 190 -6.09 11.85 5.49
CA LYS A 190 -5.74 10.69 4.66
C LYS A 190 -4.53 11.01 3.79
N LEU A 191 -3.40 10.35 4.05
CA LEU A 191 -2.15 10.54 3.31
C LEU A 191 -1.79 9.24 2.57
N PRO A 192 -1.46 9.28 1.26
CA PRO A 192 -0.83 8.14 0.59
C PRO A 192 0.41 7.71 1.38
N LEU A 193 0.57 6.41 1.63
CA LEU A 193 1.73 5.90 2.36
C LEU A 193 3.04 6.03 1.57
N ALA A 194 2.93 6.21 0.25
CA ALA A 194 4.05 6.61 -0.61
C ALA A 194 4.51 8.06 -0.34
N LEU A 195 3.68 8.86 0.35
CA LEU A 195 3.78 10.31 0.57
C LEU A 195 3.71 11.14 -0.70
N THR A 196 3.36 10.53 -1.83
CA THR A 196 3.19 11.16 -3.14
C THR A 196 1.73 11.53 -3.35
N MET A 197 1.43 12.82 -3.24
CA MET A 197 0.07 13.36 -3.44
C MET A 197 -0.26 13.48 -4.92
N ASP A 198 0.71 13.99 -5.69
CA ASP A 198 0.60 14.19 -7.13
C ASP A 198 1.69 13.39 -7.85
N ALA A 199 1.36 12.16 -8.24
CA ALA A 199 2.28 11.27 -8.97
C ALA A 199 2.89 11.91 -10.24
N PRO A 200 2.17 12.75 -11.02
CA PRO A 200 2.76 13.45 -12.16
C PRO A 200 3.86 14.45 -11.78
N ARG A 201 3.83 15.01 -10.57
CA ARG A 201 4.82 16.01 -10.14
C ARG A 201 5.99 15.37 -9.40
N VAL A 202 5.72 14.34 -8.59
CA VAL A 202 6.73 13.62 -7.82
C VAL A 202 6.36 12.14 -7.75
N VAL A 203 7.11 11.29 -8.46
CA VAL A 203 6.90 9.83 -8.44
C VAL A 203 7.37 9.21 -7.13
N ARG A 204 8.43 9.77 -6.53
CA ARG A 204 8.95 9.31 -5.22
C ARG A 204 9.81 10.38 -4.56
N PHE A 205 9.88 10.33 -3.24
CA PHE A 205 10.86 11.06 -2.44
C PHE A 205 12.05 10.16 -2.11
N ARG A 206 13.29 10.65 -2.31
CA ARG A 206 14.51 9.89 -2.01
C ARG A 206 14.65 9.59 -0.51
N ASN A 207 14.24 10.54 0.32
CA ASN A 207 14.23 10.44 1.78
C ASN A 207 12.87 9.97 2.35
N ARG A 208 12.05 9.24 1.55
CA ARG A 208 10.73 8.74 1.98
C ARG A 208 10.77 8.01 3.33
N ALA A 209 11.76 7.16 3.56
CA ALA A 209 11.86 6.39 4.80
C ALA A 209 12.03 7.29 6.02
N ALA A 210 12.87 8.34 5.90
CA ALA A 210 13.06 9.33 6.95
C ALA A 210 11.78 10.15 7.19
N LEU A 211 11.12 10.61 6.11
CA LEU A 211 9.84 11.34 6.21
C LEU A 211 8.77 10.52 6.93
N LEU A 212 8.61 9.25 6.54
CA LEU A 212 7.59 8.38 7.14
C LEU A 212 7.91 8.04 8.59
N ARG A 213 9.19 7.81 8.92
CA ARG A 213 9.64 7.64 10.31
C ARG A 213 9.36 8.88 11.14
N ALA A 214 9.72 10.07 10.65
CA ALA A 214 9.47 11.34 11.34
C ALA A 214 7.97 11.57 11.56
N LEU A 215 7.13 11.31 10.55
CA LEU A 215 5.68 11.41 10.67
C LEU A 215 5.14 10.48 11.77
N LEU A 216 5.49 9.19 11.71
CA LEU A 216 5.01 8.22 12.69
C LEU A 216 5.54 8.50 14.10
N LEU A 217 6.80 8.97 14.22
CA LEU A 217 7.37 9.40 15.50
C LEU A 217 6.60 10.59 16.07
N ARG A 218 6.35 11.64 15.27
CA ARG A 218 5.57 12.81 15.71
C ARG A 218 4.18 12.42 16.17
N LEU A 219 3.53 11.46 15.50
CA LEU A 219 2.24 10.92 15.93
C LEU A 219 2.37 10.08 17.22
N ALA A 220 3.44 9.30 17.37
CA ALA A 220 3.67 8.47 18.55
C ALA A 220 4.02 9.29 19.80
N THR A 221 4.64 10.46 19.62
CA THR A 221 5.00 11.37 20.70
C THR A 221 3.89 12.36 21.06
N GLN A 222 2.66 12.17 20.56
CA GLN A 222 1.56 13.08 20.91
C GLN A 222 1.29 13.07 22.42
N PRO A 223 1.05 14.24 23.03
CA PRO A 223 0.72 14.33 24.44
C PRO A 223 -0.60 13.59 24.74
N ARG A 224 -0.82 13.26 26.02
CA ARG A 224 -1.99 12.47 26.43
C ARG A 224 -3.30 13.18 25.99
N PRO A 225 -4.30 12.44 25.48
CA PRO A 225 -4.37 10.98 25.37
C PRO A 225 -3.53 10.42 24.19
N ARG A 226 -2.83 9.30 24.44
CA ARG A 226 -1.99 8.64 23.44
C ARG A 226 -2.82 8.09 22.29
N LEU A 227 -2.27 8.19 21.09
CA LEU A 227 -2.84 7.60 19.87
C LEU A 227 -2.60 6.09 19.87
N ARG A 228 -3.63 5.36 19.43
CA ARG A 228 -3.60 3.91 19.21
C ARG A 228 -3.25 3.61 17.76
N PHE A 229 -2.12 2.97 17.54
CA PHE A 229 -1.64 2.58 16.23
C PHE A 229 -2.04 1.15 15.90
N ALA A 230 -2.57 0.94 14.71
CA ALA A 230 -2.70 -0.38 14.13
C ALA A 230 -1.31 -0.96 13.83
N ALA A 231 -1.09 -2.24 14.13
CA ALA A 231 0.17 -2.89 13.82
C ALA A 231 0.51 -2.87 12.31
N GLU A 232 -0.51 -2.89 11.45
CA GLU A 232 -0.31 -2.86 9.99
C GLU A 232 0.40 -1.57 9.54
N VAL A 233 0.25 -0.46 10.27
CA VAL A 233 0.92 0.82 9.95
C VAL A 233 2.43 0.64 9.90
N PHE A 234 2.99 -0.08 10.87
CA PHE A 234 4.43 -0.33 10.99
C PHE A 234 4.94 -1.31 9.94
N ILE A 235 4.17 -2.37 9.68
CA ILE A 235 4.45 -3.36 8.62
C ILE A 235 4.48 -2.66 7.25
N ASP A 236 3.48 -1.82 6.98
CA ASP A 236 3.38 -1.12 5.71
C ASP A 236 4.42 -0.04 5.57
N ALA A 237 4.76 0.66 6.66
CA ALA A 237 5.85 1.62 6.70
C ALA A 237 7.22 0.96 6.55
N GLY A 238 7.34 -0.31 6.94
CA GLY A 238 8.60 -1.04 7.03
C GLY A 238 9.47 -0.51 8.17
N ILE A 239 8.88 -0.18 9.31
CA ILE A 239 9.55 0.35 10.49
C ILE A 239 9.22 -0.54 11.68
N ASP A 240 10.23 -0.96 12.43
CA ASP A 240 10.02 -1.73 13.65
C ASP A 240 9.51 -0.79 14.76
N PRO A 241 8.34 -1.03 15.36
CA PRO A 241 7.77 -0.15 16.38
C PRO A 241 8.60 -0.09 17.67
N GLN A 242 9.47 -1.08 17.95
CA GLN A 242 10.30 -1.09 19.15
C GLN A 242 11.59 -0.29 18.97
N THR A 243 12.28 -0.49 17.85
CA THR A 243 13.60 0.11 17.58
C THR A 243 13.51 1.41 16.76
N TRP A 244 12.40 1.61 16.05
CA TRP A 244 12.22 2.66 15.04
C TRP A 244 13.20 2.59 13.87
N GLU A 245 13.85 1.44 13.68
CA GLU A 245 14.73 1.19 12.56
C GLU A 245 13.98 0.61 11.35
N PRO A 246 14.52 0.77 10.13
CA PRO A 246 13.94 0.13 8.94
C PRO A 246 13.93 -1.39 9.09
N MET A 247 12.75 -2.00 8.94
CA MET A 247 12.61 -3.45 8.87
C MET A 247 13.27 -3.98 7.59
N LEU A 248 13.82 -5.18 7.66
CA LEU A 248 14.39 -5.88 6.51
C LEU A 248 13.29 -6.28 5.51
N ALA A 249 12.92 -5.32 4.67
CA ALA A 249 12.12 -5.41 3.45
C ALA A 249 10.92 -6.37 3.47
N PRO A 250 9.93 -6.20 4.38
CA PRO A 250 8.71 -7.03 4.41
C PRO A 250 7.97 -7.05 3.06
N ARG A 251 7.97 -5.92 2.33
CA ARG A 251 7.35 -5.81 1.00
C ARG A 251 8.09 -6.60 -0.09
N ARG A 252 9.43 -6.70 -0.06
CA ARG A 252 10.16 -7.46 -1.09
C ARG A 252 9.84 -8.95 -0.99
N TRP A 253 9.70 -9.45 0.24
CA TRP A 253 9.26 -10.82 0.49
C TRP A 253 7.80 -11.03 0.11
N MET A 254 6.93 -10.04 0.31
CA MET A 254 5.55 -10.09 -0.21
C MET A 254 5.53 -10.21 -1.75
N TRP A 255 6.36 -9.42 -2.44
CA TRP A 255 6.47 -9.51 -3.90
C TRP A 255 7.07 -10.85 -4.35
N LEU A 256 8.13 -11.32 -3.71
CA LEU A 256 8.77 -12.60 -4.04
C LEU A 256 7.83 -13.79 -3.81
N SER A 257 7.06 -13.79 -2.73
CA SER A 257 6.07 -14.84 -2.45
C SER A 257 4.91 -14.81 -3.45
N SER A 258 4.37 -13.63 -3.79
CA SER A 258 3.37 -13.49 -4.85
C SER A 258 3.89 -13.92 -6.22
N LEU A 259 5.13 -13.55 -6.56
CA LEU A 259 5.76 -13.94 -7.82
C LEU A 259 6.04 -15.45 -7.87
N ALA A 260 6.50 -16.03 -6.75
CA ALA A 260 6.68 -17.47 -6.62
C ALA A 260 5.35 -18.22 -6.74
N ALA A 261 4.25 -17.68 -6.19
CA ALA A 261 2.91 -18.25 -6.31
C ALA A 261 2.35 -18.17 -7.76
N LEU A 262 2.89 -17.29 -8.60
CA LEU A 262 2.53 -17.21 -10.02
C LEU A 262 3.25 -18.25 -10.88
N LEU A 263 4.39 -18.81 -10.44
CA LEU A 263 5.15 -19.80 -11.21
C LEU A 263 4.35 -21.08 -11.53
N PRO A 264 3.59 -21.69 -10.59
CA PRO A 264 2.74 -22.84 -10.90
C PRO A 264 1.65 -22.52 -11.92
N VAL A 265 1.05 -21.33 -11.82
CA VAL A 265 0.01 -20.85 -12.75
C VAL A 265 0.60 -20.70 -14.15
N LEU A 266 1.79 -20.10 -14.25
CA LEU A 266 2.52 -19.95 -15.50
C LEU A 266 2.89 -21.31 -16.11
N ALA A 267 3.31 -22.27 -15.29
CA ALA A 267 3.60 -23.63 -15.76
C ALA A 267 2.35 -24.32 -16.31
N VAL A 268 1.19 -24.21 -15.65
CA VAL A 268 -0.08 -24.74 -16.18
C VAL A 268 -0.44 -24.07 -17.50
N PHE A 269 -0.25 -22.76 -17.63
CA PHE A 269 -0.58 -22.03 -18.85
C PHE A 269 0.33 -22.38 -20.03
N LEU A 270 1.62 -22.63 -19.77
CA LEU A 270 2.62 -22.95 -20.81
C LEU A 270 2.60 -24.42 -21.25
N PHE A 271 2.30 -25.35 -20.34
CA PHE A 271 2.45 -26.78 -20.59
C PHE A 271 1.12 -27.53 -20.75
N TRP A 272 -0.03 -26.89 -20.55
CA TRP A 272 -1.33 -27.57 -20.59
C TRP A 272 -2.22 -27.07 -21.73
N PRO A 273 -2.85 -27.97 -22.53
CA PRO A 273 -3.69 -27.56 -23.65
C PRO A 273 -4.90 -26.72 -23.21
N LEU A 274 -5.00 -25.52 -23.79
CA LEU A 274 -6.12 -24.59 -23.62
C LEU A 274 -7.39 -25.20 -24.24
N GLY A 275 -8.28 -25.75 -23.42
CA GLY A 275 -9.61 -26.15 -23.90
C GLY A 275 -10.39 -27.06 -22.96
N GLU A 276 -9.74 -28.04 -22.32
CA GLU A 276 -10.50 -29.13 -21.67
C GLU A 276 -10.69 -28.97 -20.16
N HIS A 277 -9.89 -28.13 -19.47
CA HIS A 277 -9.80 -28.16 -18.00
C HIS A 277 -9.71 -26.78 -17.33
N VAL A 278 -10.58 -25.85 -17.73
CA VAL A 278 -10.70 -24.52 -17.08
C VAL A 278 -10.88 -24.64 -15.55
N GLY A 279 -11.63 -25.65 -15.09
CA GLY A 279 -11.83 -25.90 -13.65
C GLY A 279 -10.55 -26.25 -12.90
N TRP A 280 -9.65 -27.05 -13.49
CA TRP A 280 -8.36 -27.38 -12.87
C TRP A 280 -7.40 -26.19 -12.84
N MET A 281 -7.45 -25.34 -13.86
CA MET A 281 -6.66 -24.10 -13.90
C MET A 281 -7.09 -23.13 -12.79
N ILE A 282 -8.41 -22.98 -12.57
CA ILE A 282 -8.96 -22.18 -11.45
C ILE A 282 -8.56 -22.80 -10.11
N ALA A 283 -8.68 -24.13 -9.96
CA ALA A 283 -8.31 -24.81 -8.72
C ALA A 283 -6.81 -24.65 -8.39
N ALA A 284 -5.93 -24.80 -9.39
CA ALA A 284 -4.49 -24.58 -9.23
C ALA A 284 -4.17 -23.13 -8.86
N LEU A 285 -4.84 -22.16 -9.48
CA LEU A 285 -4.71 -20.74 -9.15
C LEU A 285 -5.12 -20.46 -7.70
N VAL A 286 -6.28 -20.95 -7.28
CA VAL A 286 -6.77 -20.77 -5.90
C VAL A 286 -5.81 -21.43 -4.91
N LEU A 287 -5.35 -22.65 -5.17
CA LEU A 287 -4.41 -23.36 -4.30
C LEU A 287 -3.08 -22.59 -4.19
N ALA A 288 -2.56 -22.07 -5.30
CA ALA A 288 -1.35 -21.28 -5.32
C ALA A 288 -1.52 -19.96 -4.55
N MET A 289 -2.66 -19.28 -4.68
CA MET A 289 -2.98 -18.08 -3.91
C MET A 289 -3.07 -18.37 -2.41
N VAL A 290 -3.74 -19.47 -2.01
CA VAL A 290 -3.86 -19.87 -0.60
C VAL A 290 -2.50 -20.26 -0.02
N ALA A 291 -1.71 -21.05 -0.74
CA ALA A 291 -0.36 -21.43 -0.32
C ALA A 291 0.56 -20.21 -0.20
N GLY A 292 0.50 -19.29 -1.17
CA GLY A 292 1.25 -18.02 -1.14
C GLY A 292 0.85 -17.15 0.05
N ALA A 293 -0.45 -16.99 0.31
CA ALA A 293 -0.96 -16.25 1.46
C ALA A 293 -0.56 -16.90 2.80
N GLY A 294 -0.64 -18.24 2.90
CA GLY A 294 -0.23 -19.00 4.08
C GLY A 294 1.27 -18.90 4.36
N ALA A 295 2.10 -19.06 3.33
CA ALA A 295 3.55 -18.90 3.44
C ALA A 295 3.94 -17.47 3.85
N MET A 296 3.25 -16.47 3.30
CA MET A 296 3.43 -15.07 3.66
C MET A 296 3.04 -14.82 5.13
N GLY A 297 1.88 -15.31 5.57
CA GLY A 297 1.43 -15.19 6.95
C GLY A 297 2.40 -15.85 7.95
N TRP A 298 2.84 -17.07 7.64
CA TRP A 298 3.84 -17.79 8.45
C TRP A 298 5.17 -17.05 8.51
N PHE A 299 5.67 -16.54 7.38
CA PHE A 299 6.92 -15.77 7.35
C PHE A 299 6.82 -14.48 8.17
N MET A 300 5.72 -13.75 8.06
CA MET A 300 5.49 -12.53 8.85
C MET A 300 5.46 -12.83 10.34
N ASP A 301 4.81 -13.91 10.76
CA ASP A 301 4.75 -14.35 12.15
C ASP A 301 6.15 -14.73 12.69
N GLN A 302 6.93 -15.48 11.91
CA GLN A 302 8.29 -15.87 12.33
C GLN A 302 9.28 -14.71 12.38
N ARG A 303 9.24 -13.82 11.38
CA ARG A 303 10.21 -12.75 11.23
C ARG A 303 9.93 -11.59 12.19
N TYR A 304 8.66 -11.41 12.55
CA TYR A 304 8.20 -10.26 13.32
C TYR A 304 7.24 -10.67 14.44
N PRO A 305 7.71 -11.47 15.42
CA PRO A 305 6.90 -11.90 16.53
C PRO A 305 6.46 -10.68 17.37
N GLY A 306 5.15 -10.46 17.47
CA GLY A 306 4.57 -9.36 18.24
C GLY A 306 4.23 -8.11 17.44
N LEU A 307 4.28 -8.13 16.11
CA LEU A 307 3.71 -7.12 15.20
C LEU A 307 2.20 -7.34 14.95
N GLN A 308 1.46 -7.71 16.00
CA GLN A 308 0.01 -7.95 15.95
C GLN A 308 -0.69 -7.11 17.01
N GLY A 309 -1.88 -6.61 16.69
CA GLY A 309 -2.73 -5.86 17.62
C GLY A 309 -2.58 -4.34 17.52
N VAL A 310 -2.71 -3.66 18.66
CA VAL A 310 -2.74 -2.20 18.77
C VAL A 310 -1.58 -1.73 19.64
N PHE A 311 -0.85 -0.71 19.19
CA PHE A 311 0.26 -0.11 19.92
C PHE A 311 -0.10 1.28 20.46
N GLU A 312 0.32 1.57 21.68
CA GLU A 312 0.39 2.94 22.22
C GLU A 312 1.84 3.23 22.60
N PHE A 313 2.25 4.51 22.58
CA PHE A 313 3.63 4.88 22.84
C PHE A 313 3.77 5.78 24.07
N GLU A 314 4.70 5.43 24.96
CA GLU A 314 5.13 6.30 26.06
C GLU A 314 6.42 7.03 25.68
N THR A 315 6.46 8.33 25.94
CA THR A 315 7.73 9.05 26.03
C THR A 315 8.28 8.89 27.45
N PRO A 316 9.60 8.64 27.62
CA PRO A 316 10.20 8.52 28.95
C PRO A 316 9.94 9.79 29.76
N SER A 317 9.57 9.64 31.03
CA SER A 317 9.46 10.74 31.98
C SER A 317 10.84 11.26 32.38
N GLY A 318 11.47 12.01 31.49
CA GLY A 318 12.67 12.80 31.76
C GLY A 318 12.41 14.28 31.45
N PRO A 319 13.19 15.22 32.01
CA PRO A 319 13.02 16.63 31.72
C PRO A 319 13.11 16.86 30.21
N MET A 320 12.05 17.40 29.61
CA MET A 320 12.14 17.92 28.25
C MET A 320 13.19 19.03 28.26
N PRO A 321 14.19 19.00 27.35
CA PRO A 321 15.08 20.14 27.16
C PRO A 321 14.32 21.36 26.63
#